data_AF-A0A7C3LE53-F1
#
_entry.id   AF-A0A7C3LE53-F1
#
_cell.length_a   1.000
_cell.length_b   1.000
_cell.length_c   1.000
_cell.angle_alpha   90.00
_cell.angle_beta   90.00
_cell.angle_gamma   90.00
#
_symmetry.space_group_name_H-M   'P 1'
#
loop_
_entity.id
_entity.type
_entity.pdbx_description
1 polymer ?
#
loop_
_entity_poly.entity_id
_entity_poly.type
_entity_poly.pdbx_seq_one_letter_code
_entity_poly.pdbx_strand_id
1 'polypeptide(L)'
;MKPFSPQHLGHVAVLAAILLAPAAYVLWADKPRPPPLYTEDIAALESMPAISYASQIAPLLERRCVVCHGCYDAPCQLKLSAREGLERGASKEPVYNGKRLVNMAPTRLFIDARDTAGWRRKGFHPVIGETAQPGNPTENLRESLLYQLLRLKRDHPQPARGRLPEDFDLALNRDQSCPTLEEFSDFSREHPLWGMPYALPNLEDEEYRLLVAWIAQGAPFDTGPQPSPRAREQIATWETLL
;
A
#
# COMPACT_ATOMS: atom_id res chain seq x y z
N MET A 1 -0.05 49.45 50.52
CA MET A 1 -0.07 48.92 49.14
C MET A 1 -0.38 47.42 49.23
N LYS A 2 -1.50 46.96 48.67
CA LYS A 2 -1.93 45.56 48.75
C LYS A 2 -1.04 44.67 47.85
N PRO A 3 -0.64 43.46 48.27
CA PRO A 3 0.16 42.56 47.45
C PRO A 3 -0.68 41.96 46.31
N PHE A 4 -0.04 41.82 45.14
CA PHE A 4 -0.61 41.23 43.93
C PHE A 4 -0.82 39.73 44.13
N SER A 5 -2.05 39.25 43.91
CA SER A 5 -2.43 37.85 44.07
C SER A 5 -1.96 36.99 42.87
N PRO A 6 -1.42 35.77 43.08
CA PRO A 6 -0.88 34.89 42.04
C PRO A 6 -1.94 34.23 41.13
N GLN A 7 -3.21 34.64 41.23
CA GLN A 7 -4.33 34.05 40.50
C GLN A 7 -4.32 34.39 39.00
N HIS A 8 -3.58 35.41 38.56
CA HIS A 8 -3.61 35.84 37.16
C HIS A 8 -2.69 35.05 36.21
N LEU A 9 -1.68 34.30 36.70
CA LEU A 9 -0.82 33.49 35.82
C LEU A 9 -1.49 32.19 35.33
N GLY A 10 -2.34 31.56 36.16
CA GLY A 10 -3.02 30.31 35.80
C GLY A 10 -4.05 30.48 34.66
N HIS A 11 -4.76 31.61 34.64
CA HIS A 11 -5.78 31.86 33.62
C HIS A 11 -5.18 32.12 32.23
N VAL A 12 -4.02 32.77 32.15
CA VAL A 12 -3.36 33.03 30.86
C VAL A 12 -2.83 31.74 30.22
N ALA A 13 -2.29 30.81 31.02
CA ALA A 13 -1.83 29.52 30.53
C ALA A 13 -2.98 28.60 30.06
N VAL A 14 -4.12 28.61 30.76
CA VAL A 14 -5.31 27.84 30.37
C VAL A 14 -5.95 28.41 29.09
N LEU A 15 -6.01 29.74 28.95
CA LEU A 15 -6.54 30.38 27.74
C LEU A 15 -5.65 30.12 26.51
N ALA A 16 -4.32 30.09 26.66
CA ALA A 16 -3.41 29.76 25.56
C ALA A 16 -3.56 28.29 25.08
N ALA A 17 -3.78 27.35 26.00
CA ALA A 17 -4.04 25.94 25.65
C ALA A 17 -5.39 25.75 24.93
N ILE A 18 -6.42 26.50 25.33
CA ILE A 18 -7.75 26.47 24.70
C ILE A 18 -7.75 27.10 23.30
N LEU A 19 -6.86 28.05 23.02
CA LEU A 19 -6.75 28.66 21.69
C LEU A 19 -5.90 27.85 20.69
N LEU A 20 -4.95 27.05 21.18
CA LEU A 20 -4.11 26.18 20.33
C LEU A 20 -4.75 24.82 20.02
N ALA A 21 -5.59 24.28 20.91
CA ALA A 21 -6.33 23.03 20.70
C ALA A 21 -7.25 23.03 19.46
N PRO A 22 -8.04 24.09 19.16
CA PRO A 22 -8.88 24.12 17.96
C PRO A 22 -8.04 24.25 16.68
N ALA A 23 -6.91 24.94 16.70
CA ALA A 23 -6.01 24.99 15.54
C ALA A 23 -5.40 23.61 15.23
N ALA A 24 -4.98 22.87 16.26
CA ALA A 24 -4.52 21.49 16.11
C ALA A 24 -5.65 20.53 15.70
N TYR A 25 -6.87 20.74 16.19
CA TYR A 25 -8.05 19.95 15.82
C TYR A 25 -8.49 20.19 14.37
N VAL A 26 -8.47 21.44 13.90
CA VAL A 26 -8.77 21.79 12.50
C VAL A 26 -7.71 21.19 11.58
N LEU A 27 -6.42 21.30 11.90
CA LEU A 27 -5.34 20.69 11.12
C LEU A 27 -5.37 19.15 11.11
N TRP A 28 -5.95 18.52 12.15
CA TRP A 28 -6.17 17.08 12.19
C TRP A 28 -7.42 16.65 11.41
N ALA A 29 -8.50 17.45 11.48
CA ALA A 29 -9.78 17.15 10.83
C ALA A 29 -9.74 17.32 9.30
N ASP A 30 -8.83 18.14 8.78
CA ASP A 30 -8.70 18.46 7.36
C ASP A 30 -7.81 17.48 6.57
N LYS A 31 -7.29 16.42 7.22
CA LYS A 31 -6.64 15.35 6.45
C LYS A 31 -7.71 14.66 5.58
N PRO A 32 -7.55 14.63 4.25
CA PRO A 32 -8.51 13.98 3.37
C PRO A 32 -8.62 12.52 3.79
N ARG A 33 -9.82 12.11 4.21
CA ARG A 33 -10.08 10.71 4.54
C ARG A 33 -10.13 9.91 3.25
N PRO A 34 -9.66 8.66 3.25
CA PRO A 34 -9.91 7.76 2.13
C PRO A 34 -11.42 7.69 1.88
N PRO A 35 -11.85 7.44 0.62
CA PRO A 35 -13.26 7.34 0.28
C PRO A 35 -14.00 6.37 1.21
N PRO A 36 -15.31 6.60 1.47
CA PRO A 36 -16.07 5.76 2.39
C PRO A 36 -15.99 4.30 1.92
N LEU A 37 -15.65 3.40 2.85
CA LEU A 37 -15.59 1.97 2.57
C LEU A 37 -16.94 1.47 2.08
N TYR A 38 -16.89 0.60 1.07
CA TYR A 38 -18.09 -0.02 0.53
C TYR A 38 -18.51 -1.16 1.46
N THR A 39 -19.63 -0.96 2.16
CA THR A 39 -20.20 -1.93 3.10
C THR A 39 -20.50 -3.29 2.44
N GLU A 40 -20.74 -3.29 1.12
CA GLU A 40 -20.90 -4.50 0.31
C GLU A 40 -19.65 -5.40 0.31
N ASP A 41 -18.45 -4.80 0.28
CA ASP A 41 -17.20 -5.55 0.32
C ASP A 41 -17.04 -6.19 1.70
N ILE A 42 -17.30 -5.44 2.78
CA ILE A 42 -17.19 -5.98 4.14
C ILE A 42 -18.18 -7.13 4.37
N ALA A 43 -19.45 -6.92 4.01
CA ALA A 43 -20.52 -7.92 4.21
C ALA A 43 -20.28 -9.20 3.40
N ALA A 44 -19.70 -9.10 2.21
CA ALA A 44 -19.37 -10.26 1.38
C ALA A 44 -18.19 -11.10 1.93
N LEU A 45 -17.44 -10.57 2.90
CA LEU A 45 -16.17 -11.13 3.36
C LEU A 45 -16.21 -11.72 4.77
N GLU A 46 -17.20 -11.36 5.59
CA GLU A 46 -17.36 -11.86 6.97
C GLU A 46 -17.48 -13.39 7.06
N SER A 47 -17.81 -14.07 5.96
CA SER A 47 -17.97 -15.52 5.89
C SER A 47 -16.81 -16.28 5.22
N MET A 48 -15.75 -15.60 4.77
CA MET A 48 -14.65 -16.29 4.09
C MET A 48 -13.68 -16.94 5.10
N PRO A 49 -13.20 -18.17 4.83
CA PRO A 49 -12.17 -18.79 5.66
C PRO A 49 -10.86 -18.01 5.61
N ALA A 50 -9.91 -18.37 6.49
CA ALA A 50 -8.57 -17.78 6.47
C ALA A 50 -7.93 -17.94 5.09
N ILE A 51 -7.48 -16.83 4.50
CA ILE A 51 -6.88 -16.81 3.17
C ILE A 51 -5.36 -17.01 3.29
N SER A 52 -4.86 -18.02 2.59
CA SER A 52 -3.43 -18.33 2.52
C SER A 52 -2.73 -17.40 1.55
N TYR A 53 -1.68 -16.69 2.01
CA TYR A 53 -0.88 -15.88 1.11
C TYR A 53 -0.15 -16.78 0.09
N ALA A 54 0.55 -17.81 0.56
CA ALA A 54 1.41 -18.63 -0.27
C ALA A 54 0.64 -19.42 -1.35
N SER A 55 -0.55 -19.92 -1.05
CA SER A 55 -1.30 -20.78 -1.98
C SER A 55 -2.40 -20.07 -2.77
N GLN A 56 -2.90 -18.93 -2.30
CA GLN A 56 -4.04 -18.24 -2.92
C GLN A 56 -3.65 -16.84 -3.44
N ILE A 57 -2.95 -16.04 -2.65
CA ILE A 57 -2.64 -14.64 -3.01
C ILE A 57 -1.40 -14.51 -3.88
N ALA A 58 -0.29 -15.16 -3.53
CA ALA A 58 0.93 -15.09 -4.31
C ALA A 58 0.71 -15.52 -5.77
N PRO A 59 0.04 -16.66 -6.08
CA PRO A 59 -0.27 -17.03 -7.46
C PRO A 59 -1.18 -16.03 -8.18
N LEU A 60 -2.07 -15.35 -7.45
CA LEU A 60 -2.94 -14.32 -8.03
C LEU A 60 -2.15 -13.05 -8.37
N LEU A 61 -1.31 -12.56 -7.47
CA LEU A 61 -0.41 -11.43 -7.71
C LEU A 61 0.56 -11.74 -8.86
N GLU A 62 1.07 -12.96 -8.95
CA GLU A 62 1.90 -13.41 -10.07
C GLU A 62 1.17 -13.30 -11.42
N ARG A 63 -0.07 -13.79 -11.50
CA ARG A 63 -0.84 -13.76 -12.76
C ARG A 63 -1.31 -12.37 -13.16
N ARG A 64 -1.61 -11.50 -12.19
CA ARG A 64 -2.33 -10.24 -12.43
C ARG A 64 -1.49 -8.97 -12.25
N CYS A 65 -0.42 -9.03 -11.46
CA CYS A 65 0.30 -7.83 -11.02
C CYS A 65 1.78 -7.86 -11.36
N VAL A 66 2.45 -9.02 -11.29
CA VAL A 66 3.90 -9.15 -11.49
C VAL A 66 4.35 -8.78 -12.90
N VAL A 67 3.47 -8.86 -13.90
CA VAL A 67 3.78 -8.37 -15.27
C VAL A 67 4.23 -6.91 -15.29
N CYS A 68 3.72 -6.08 -14.39
CA CYS A 68 4.14 -4.68 -14.22
C CYS A 68 5.01 -4.48 -12.97
N HIS A 69 4.84 -5.31 -11.93
CA HIS A 69 5.46 -5.16 -10.62
C HIS A 69 6.51 -6.25 -10.29
N GLY A 70 7.19 -6.79 -11.28
CA GLY A 70 8.15 -7.90 -11.12
C GLY A 70 9.63 -7.48 -11.10
N CYS A 71 9.95 -6.29 -11.61
CA CYS A 71 11.31 -5.91 -11.99
C CYS A 71 11.74 -4.57 -11.34
N TYR A 72 12.95 -4.08 -11.68
CA TYR A 72 13.51 -2.85 -11.10
C TYR A 72 12.94 -1.56 -11.71
N ASP A 73 12.38 -1.65 -12.91
CA ASP A 73 11.60 -0.62 -13.62
C ASP A 73 10.12 -0.62 -13.23
N ALA A 74 9.70 -1.49 -12.31
CA ALA A 74 8.33 -1.53 -11.82
C ALA A 74 7.86 -0.13 -11.39
N PRO A 75 6.64 0.31 -11.76
CA PRO A 75 6.10 1.58 -11.34
C PRO A 75 6.17 1.76 -9.83
N CYS A 76 6.59 2.95 -9.39
CA CYS A 76 6.76 3.28 -7.98
C CYS A 76 7.72 2.34 -7.22
N GLN A 77 8.64 1.67 -7.93
CA GLN A 77 9.49 0.61 -7.41
C GLN A 77 8.74 -0.56 -6.73
N LEU A 78 7.41 -0.64 -6.85
CA LEU A 78 6.62 -1.62 -6.12
C LEU A 78 6.86 -3.00 -6.69
N LYS A 79 7.27 -3.94 -5.84
CA LYS A 79 7.50 -5.34 -6.21
C LYS A 79 6.46 -6.24 -5.58
N LEU A 80 5.71 -6.96 -6.40
CA LEU A 80 4.63 -7.85 -5.97
C LEU A 80 4.96 -9.33 -6.20
N SER A 81 6.20 -9.63 -6.60
CA SER A 81 6.69 -10.99 -6.85
C SER A 81 7.11 -11.76 -5.60
N ALA A 82 7.09 -11.11 -4.43
CA ALA A 82 7.49 -11.71 -3.15
C ALA A 82 6.89 -10.93 -1.98
N ARG A 83 6.77 -11.59 -0.83
CA ARG A 83 6.30 -10.99 0.44
C ARG A 83 7.13 -9.76 0.81
N GLU A 84 8.44 -9.85 0.71
CA GLU A 84 9.36 -8.79 1.10
C GLU A 84 9.23 -7.56 0.18
N GLY A 85 8.73 -7.75 -1.04
CA GLY A 85 8.36 -6.66 -1.94
C GLY A 85 7.11 -5.91 -1.47
N LEU A 86 6.09 -6.64 -1.03
CA LEU A 86 4.87 -6.09 -0.42
C LEU A 86 5.20 -5.33 0.88
N GLU A 87 5.98 -5.95 1.77
CA GLU A 87 6.41 -5.35 3.04
C GLU A 87 7.27 -4.09 2.81
N ARG A 88 8.15 -4.11 1.80
CA ARG A 88 8.91 -2.92 1.39
C ARG A 88 7.98 -1.78 0.96
N GLY A 89 6.95 -2.08 0.17
CA GLY A 89 6.00 -1.10 -0.34
C GLY A 89 6.50 -0.35 -1.57
N ALA A 90 6.01 0.89 -1.74
CA ALA A 90 6.24 1.71 -2.92
C ALA A 90 7.10 2.94 -2.60
N SER A 91 7.72 3.53 -3.62
CA SER A 91 8.55 4.73 -3.53
C SER A 91 8.32 5.63 -4.74
N LYS A 92 8.35 6.95 -4.50
CA LYS A 92 8.26 7.97 -5.55
C LYS A 92 9.57 8.15 -6.33
N GLU A 93 10.69 7.64 -5.80
CA GLU A 93 12.00 7.82 -6.42
C GLU A 93 12.12 6.96 -7.69
N PRO A 94 12.38 7.53 -8.87
CA PRO A 94 12.58 6.74 -10.08
C PRO A 94 13.94 6.02 -10.05
N VAL A 95 13.97 4.72 -10.34
CA VAL A 95 15.22 3.96 -10.42
C VAL A 95 16.07 4.44 -11.60
N TYR A 96 15.47 4.45 -12.79
CA TYR A 96 16.09 4.91 -14.01
C TYR A 96 15.82 6.40 -14.22
N ASN A 97 16.81 7.23 -13.88
CA ASN A 97 16.78 8.66 -14.10
C ASN A 97 18.04 9.10 -14.83
N GLY A 98 17.94 9.30 -16.15
CA GLY A 98 19.07 9.69 -17.00
C GLY A 98 19.64 11.08 -16.72
N LYS A 99 18.96 11.90 -15.90
CA LYS A 99 19.45 13.22 -15.48
C LYS A 99 20.35 13.14 -14.24
N ARG A 100 20.47 11.98 -13.60
CA ARG A 100 21.21 11.82 -12.34
C ARG A 100 22.72 11.80 -12.61
N LEU A 101 23.46 12.71 -11.97
CA LEU A 101 24.93 12.81 -12.08
C LEU A 101 25.68 11.84 -11.16
N VAL A 102 25.01 11.30 -10.15
CA VAL A 102 25.57 10.38 -9.15
C VAL A 102 24.72 9.13 -9.05
N ASN A 103 25.32 8.01 -8.62
CA ASN A 103 24.56 6.78 -8.43
C ASN A 103 23.56 6.94 -7.28
N MET A 104 22.35 6.41 -7.46
CA MET A 104 21.41 6.27 -6.34
C MET A 104 21.85 5.14 -5.40
N ALA A 105 21.49 5.26 -4.12
CA ALA A 105 21.63 4.15 -3.20
C ALA A 105 20.74 2.98 -3.66
N PRO A 106 21.26 1.74 -3.68
CA PRO A 106 20.47 0.59 -4.11
C PRO A 106 19.35 0.26 -3.10
N THR A 107 18.29 -0.34 -3.63
CA THR A 107 17.06 -0.70 -2.90
C THR A 107 16.69 -2.18 -3.11
N ARG A 108 17.67 -3.06 -3.35
CA ARG A 108 17.48 -4.50 -3.60
C ARG A 108 16.93 -5.18 -2.35
N LEU A 109 15.90 -6.00 -2.55
CA LEU A 109 15.33 -6.85 -1.50
C LEU A 109 16.41 -7.74 -0.88
N PHE A 110 16.28 -8.03 0.42
CA PHE A 110 17.19 -8.86 1.24
C PHE A 110 18.61 -8.32 1.47
N ILE A 111 19.05 -7.31 0.71
CA ILE A 111 20.41 -6.79 0.77
C ILE A 111 20.42 -5.42 1.42
N ASP A 112 19.67 -4.47 0.88
CA ASP A 112 19.83 -3.06 1.22
C ASP A 112 18.97 -2.66 2.45
N ALA A 113 17.94 -3.44 2.78
CA ALA A 113 17.27 -3.45 4.08
C ALA A 113 16.68 -4.84 4.36
N ARG A 114 16.58 -5.20 5.65
CA ARG A 114 16.17 -6.54 6.12
C ARG A 114 14.80 -6.57 6.79
N ASP A 115 14.22 -5.41 7.05
CA ASP A 115 12.91 -5.26 7.70
C ASP A 115 12.15 -4.05 7.15
N THR A 116 10.85 -4.01 7.42
CA THR A 116 9.95 -2.93 7.03
C THR A 116 10.44 -1.57 7.52
N ALA A 117 10.91 -1.48 8.77
CA ALA A 117 11.42 -0.23 9.34
C ALA A 117 12.62 0.33 8.54
N GLY A 118 13.50 -0.53 8.04
CA GLY A 118 14.60 -0.18 7.16
C GLY A 118 14.13 0.40 5.83
N TRP A 119 13.04 -0.13 5.28
CA TRP A 119 12.43 0.41 4.06
C TRP A 119 11.78 1.77 4.27
N ARG A 120 11.11 1.99 5.41
CA ARG A 120 10.57 3.31 5.78
C ARG A 120 11.66 4.36 5.89
N ARG A 121 12.81 4.03 6.52
CA ARG A 121 13.99 4.92 6.56
C ARG A 121 14.57 5.24 5.18
N LYS A 122 14.33 4.39 4.18
CA LYS A 122 14.71 4.61 2.78
C LYS A 122 13.63 5.32 1.95
N GLY A 123 12.56 5.81 2.58
CA GLY A 123 11.51 6.58 1.91
C GLY A 123 10.50 5.73 1.14
N PHE A 124 10.41 4.43 1.43
CA PHE A 124 9.29 3.63 0.94
C PHE A 124 8.08 3.79 1.87
N HIS A 125 6.88 3.83 1.31
CA HIS A 125 5.62 3.88 2.04
C HIS A 125 4.83 2.56 1.87
N PRO A 126 3.98 2.20 2.84
CA PRO A 126 3.23 0.96 2.79
C PRO A 126 2.18 0.97 1.69
N VAL A 127 1.91 -0.20 1.12
CA VAL A 127 0.81 -0.43 0.16
C VAL A 127 -0.30 -1.34 0.71
N ILE A 128 0.00 -2.03 1.80
CA ILE A 128 -0.93 -2.79 2.64
C ILE A 128 -0.87 -2.20 4.06
N GLY A 129 -1.94 -2.32 4.85
CA GLY A 129 -1.98 -1.74 6.20
C GLY A 129 -0.92 -2.35 7.12
N GLU A 130 -0.05 -1.53 7.71
CA GLU A 130 1.00 -2.00 8.64
C GLU A 130 0.48 -2.23 10.07
N THR A 131 -0.58 -1.50 10.43
CA THR A 131 -1.29 -1.64 11.71
C THR A 131 -2.48 -2.58 11.59
N ALA A 132 -2.54 -3.38 10.52
CA ALA A 132 -3.68 -4.24 10.25
C ALA A 132 -3.82 -5.29 11.36
N GLN A 133 -5.05 -5.46 11.86
CA GLN A 133 -5.35 -6.32 12.99
C GLN A 133 -6.33 -7.42 12.59
N PRO A 134 -6.09 -8.68 12.99
CA PRO A 134 -7.09 -9.73 12.87
C PRO A 134 -8.39 -9.28 13.55
N GLY A 135 -9.53 -9.42 12.84
CA GLY A 135 -10.84 -9.05 13.37
C GLY A 135 -11.24 -7.59 13.21
N ASN A 136 -10.46 -6.75 12.52
CA ASN A 136 -10.86 -5.38 12.15
C ASN A 136 -10.88 -5.16 10.62
N PRO A 137 -11.79 -5.84 9.89
CA PRO A 137 -11.79 -5.83 8.43
C PRO A 137 -12.01 -4.45 7.82
N THR A 138 -12.83 -3.63 8.47
CA THR A 138 -13.08 -2.25 8.05
C THR A 138 -11.79 -1.44 8.07
N GLU A 139 -11.08 -1.43 9.19
CA GLU A 139 -9.84 -0.64 9.28
C GLU A 139 -8.73 -1.18 8.38
N ASN A 140 -8.61 -2.49 8.27
CA ASN A 140 -7.59 -3.11 7.41
C ASN A 140 -7.77 -2.72 5.93
N LEU A 141 -9.02 -2.57 5.47
CA LEU A 141 -9.30 -2.09 4.11
C LEU A 141 -9.02 -0.59 3.98
N ARG A 142 -9.40 0.22 4.97
CA ARG A 142 -9.10 1.67 5.00
C ARG A 142 -7.62 1.95 4.87
N GLU A 143 -6.81 1.21 5.61
CA GLU A 143 -5.36 1.39 5.70
C GLU A 143 -4.57 0.74 4.54
N SER A 144 -5.25 0.21 3.52
CA SER A 144 -4.62 -0.50 2.40
C SER A 144 -4.74 0.27 1.10
N LEU A 145 -3.67 0.93 0.68
CA LEU A 145 -3.58 1.60 -0.63
C LEU A 145 -3.86 0.62 -1.79
N LEU A 146 -3.46 -0.65 -1.66
CA LEU A 146 -3.77 -1.68 -2.62
C LEU A 146 -5.28 -1.88 -2.77
N TYR A 147 -6.02 -1.96 -1.66
CA TYR A 147 -7.48 -2.02 -1.72
C TYR A 147 -8.07 -0.78 -2.40
N GLN A 148 -7.60 0.41 -2.01
CA GLN A 148 -8.08 1.67 -2.58
C GLN A 148 -7.95 1.70 -4.12
N LEU A 149 -6.80 1.26 -4.65
CA LEU A 149 -6.56 1.19 -6.10
C LEU A 149 -7.38 0.10 -6.80
N LEU A 150 -7.59 -1.06 -6.17
CA LEU A 150 -8.46 -2.12 -6.69
C LEU A 150 -9.92 -1.65 -6.74
N ARG A 151 -10.36 -0.92 -5.72
CA ARG A 151 -11.72 -0.40 -5.63
C ARG A 151 -11.97 0.70 -6.66
N LEU A 152 -11.02 1.62 -6.84
CA LEU A 152 -11.06 2.63 -7.91
C LEU A 152 -11.29 2.00 -9.29
N LYS A 153 -10.64 0.87 -9.58
CA LYS A 153 -10.84 0.14 -10.85
C LYS A 153 -12.25 -0.45 -10.97
N ARG A 154 -12.82 -0.90 -9.85
CA ARG A 154 -14.15 -1.50 -9.81
C ARG A 154 -15.25 -0.45 -9.97
N ASP A 155 -15.07 0.73 -9.37
CA ASP A 155 -16.00 1.86 -9.50
C ASP A 155 -15.92 2.55 -10.86
N HIS A 156 -14.76 2.48 -11.52
CA HIS A 156 -14.51 3.06 -12.84
C HIS A 156 -13.98 2.00 -13.83
N PRO A 157 -14.80 1.00 -14.20
CA PRO A 157 -14.37 -0.09 -15.06
C PRO A 157 -14.05 0.43 -16.47
N GLN A 158 -13.01 -0.13 -17.08
CA GLN A 158 -12.67 0.17 -18.46
C GLN A 158 -13.62 -0.54 -19.45
N PRO A 159 -13.73 -0.06 -20.71
CA PRO A 159 -14.52 -0.73 -21.72
C PRO A 159 -14.11 -2.20 -21.90
N ALA A 160 -15.08 -3.11 -21.89
CA ALA A 160 -14.84 -4.55 -22.06
C ALA A 160 -14.41 -4.92 -23.48
N ARG A 161 -14.65 -4.04 -24.46
CA ARG A 161 -14.34 -4.24 -25.89
C ARG A 161 -13.92 -2.93 -26.53
N GLY A 162 -13.13 -3.04 -27.61
CA GLY A 162 -12.64 -1.88 -28.36
C GLY A 162 -11.31 -1.36 -27.81
N ARG A 163 -10.88 -0.21 -28.34
CA ARG A 163 -9.69 0.48 -27.85
C ARG A 163 -10.01 1.21 -26.55
N LEU A 164 -9.00 1.34 -25.69
CA LEU A 164 -9.09 2.22 -24.54
C LEU A 164 -9.31 3.67 -24.98
N PRO A 165 -10.08 4.47 -24.22
CA PRO A 165 -10.21 5.91 -24.44
C PRO A 165 -8.84 6.62 -24.43
N GLU A 166 -8.76 7.79 -25.06
CA GLU A 166 -7.54 8.60 -25.11
C GLU A 166 -7.12 9.14 -23.73
N ASP A 167 -8.03 9.13 -22.75
CA ASP A 167 -7.78 9.55 -21.36
C ASP A 167 -6.76 8.65 -20.62
N PHE A 168 -6.40 7.49 -21.19
CA PHE A 168 -5.34 6.63 -20.67
C PHE A 168 -3.98 7.08 -21.20
N ASP A 169 -3.10 7.54 -20.31
CA ASP A 169 -1.71 7.82 -20.66
C ASP A 169 -0.89 6.52 -20.74
N LEU A 170 -0.68 6.05 -21.97
CA LEU A 170 0.09 4.84 -22.27
C LEU A 170 1.51 5.15 -22.77
N ALA A 171 1.98 6.40 -22.66
CA ALA A 171 3.33 6.76 -23.10
C ALA A 171 4.41 6.01 -22.33
N LEU A 172 5.52 5.66 -23.00
CA LEU A 172 6.63 4.93 -22.39
C LEU A 172 7.37 5.74 -21.32
N ASN A 173 7.34 7.07 -21.43
CA ASN A 173 8.03 8.01 -20.56
C ASN A 173 7.07 8.87 -19.74
N ARG A 174 5.86 8.38 -19.46
CA ARG A 174 4.91 9.10 -18.61
C ARG A 174 5.49 9.35 -17.22
N ASP A 175 5.09 10.45 -16.62
CA ASP A 175 5.37 10.69 -15.21
C ASP A 175 4.60 9.67 -14.36
N GLN A 176 5.30 9.00 -13.46
CA GLN A 176 4.69 8.01 -12.58
C GLN A 176 4.02 8.74 -11.41
N SER A 177 2.72 8.50 -11.23
CA SER A 177 2.00 8.93 -10.04
C SER A 177 2.02 7.80 -9.01
N CYS A 178 2.61 8.09 -7.84
CA CYS A 178 2.87 7.13 -6.77
C CYS A 178 2.26 7.66 -5.47
N PRO A 179 0.91 7.72 -5.36
CA PRO A 179 0.24 8.32 -4.22
C PRO A 179 0.50 7.50 -2.95
N THR A 180 0.66 8.17 -1.81
CA THR A 180 0.50 7.52 -0.51
C THR A 180 -0.98 7.34 -0.18
N LEU A 181 -1.30 6.63 0.91
CA LEU A 181 -2.68 6.49 1.35
C LEU A 181 -3.32 7.85 1.68
N GLU A 182 -2.57 8.77 2.27
CA GLU A 182 -3.03 10.13 2.60
C GLU A 182 -3.31 10.97 1.35
N GLU A 183 -2.58 10.73 0.27
CA GLU A 183 -2.76 11.44 -1.02
C GLU A 183 -3.84 10.80 -1.90
N PHE A 184 -4.31 9.60 -1.54
CA PHE A 184 -5.16 8.80 -2.40
C PHE A 184 -6.49 9.48 -2.77
N SER A 185 -7.11 10.20 -1.81
CA SER A 185 -8.39 10.87 -2.05
C SER A 185 -8.29 11.93 -3.15
N ASP A 186 -7.18 12.66 -3.21
CA ASP A 186 -6.93 13.67 -4.24
C ASP A 186 -6.60 12.98 -5.57
N PHE A 187 -5.71 11.99 -5.51
CA PHE A 187 -5.35 11.15 -6.64
C PHE A 187 -6.57 10.53 -7.33
N SER A 188 -7.52 9.95 -6.57
CA SER A 188 -8.68 9.27 -7.16
C SER A 188 -9.65 10.25 -7.83
N ARG A 189 -9.72 11.50 -7.37
CA ARG A 189 -10.55 12.55 -8.00
C ARG A 189 -9.90 13.06 -9.29
N GLU A 190 -8.58 13.21 -9.30
CA GLU A 190 -7.83 13.68 -10.46
C GLU A 190 -7.66 12.58 -11.52
N HIS A 191 -7.60 11.32 -11.10
CA HIS A 191 -7.32 10.17 -11.94
C HIS A 191 -8.32 9.01 -11.74
N PRO A 192 -9.62 9.21 -12.01
CA PRO A 192 -10.66 8.21 -11.73
C PRO A 192 -10.46 6.88 -12.48
N LEU A 193 -9.84 6.92 -13.67
CA LEU A 193 -9.57 5.74 -14.49
C LEU A 193 -8.26 5.01 -14.15
N TRP A 194 -7.51 5.48 -13.15
CA TRP A 194 -6.17 4.98 -12.84
C TRP A 194 -6.15 3.90 -11.74
N GLY A 195 -7.29 3.23 -11.54
CA GLY A 195 -7.37 2.03 -10.72
C GLY A 195 -6.52 0.88 -11.28
N MET A 196 -6.12 -0.03 -10.41
CA MET A 196 -5.28 -1.18 -10.75
C MET A 196 -6.10 -2.45 -10.96
N PRO A 197 -5.75 -3.32 -11.94
CA PRO A 197 -4.67 -3.18 -12.91
C PRO A 197 -4.88 -2.02 -13.93
N TYR A 198 -3.90 -1.14 -14.05
CA TYR A 198 -3.99 0.04 -14.94
C TYR A 198 -3.97 -0.37 -16.40
N ALA A 199 -4.88 0.21 -17.20
CA ALA A 199 -5.03 -0.08 -18.63
C ALA A 199 -5.22 -1.57 -19.01
N LEU A 200 -5.60 -2.40 -18.03
CA LEU A 200 -5.88 -3.82 -18.18
C LEU A 200 -7.29 -4.13 -17.69
N PRO A 201 -7.94 -5.21 -18.18
CA PRO A 201 -9.27 -5.60 -17.72
C PRO A 201 -9.34 -5.71 -16.19
N ASN A 202 -10.54 -5.51 -15.66
CA ASN A 202 -10.81 -5.72 -14.25
C ASN A 202 -10.45 -7.15 -13.84
N LEU A 203 -10.11 -7.33 -12.56
CA LEU A 203 -10.02 -8.67 -11.98
C LEU A 203 -11.39 -9.34 -12.06
N GLU A 204 -11.39 -10.66 -12.24
CA GLU A 204 -12.61 -11.44 -12.10
C GLU A 204 -13.16 -11.30 -10.68
N ASP A 205 -14.47 -11.43 -10.50
CA ASP A 205 -15.09 -11.22 -9.18
C ASP A 205 -14.54 -12.12 -8.08
N GLU A 206 -14.15 -13.35 -8.43
CA GLU A 206 -13.48 -14.29 -7.51
C GLU A 206 -12.11 -13.77 -7.08
N GLU A 207 -11.31 -13.27 -8.04
CA GLU A 207 -9.96 -12.78 -7.81
C GLU A 207 -9.97 -11.48 -6.99
N TYR A 208 -10.89 -10.56 -7.30
CA TYR A 208 -11.11 -9.35 -6.52
C TYR A 208 -11.48 -9.72 -5.08
N ARG A 209 -12.52 -10.56 -4.89
CA ARG A 209 -12.96 -10.98 -3.55
C ARG A 209 -11.83 -11.62 -2.77
N LEU A 210 -11.00 -12.44 -3.40
CA LEU A 210 -9.88 -13.11 -2.74
C LEU A 210 -8.84 -12.10 -2.20
N LEU A 211 -8.45 -11.09 -2.99
CA LEU A 211 -7.52 -10.05 -2.54
C LEU A 211 -8.13 -9.20 -1.44
N VAL A 212 -9.37 -8.75 -1.61
CA VAL A 212 -10.04 -7.90 -0.61
C VAL A 212 -10.26 -8.68 0.69
N ALA A 213 -10.63 -9.96 0.63
CA ALA A 213 -10.73 -10.84 1.79
C ALA A 213 -9.42 -10.92 2.56
N TRP A 214 -8.32 -11.17 1.85
CA TRP A 214 -7.00 -11.27 2.46
C TRP A 214 -6.58 -9.94 3.10
N ILE A 215 -6.79 -8.81 2.44
CA ILE A 215 -6.53 -7.48 3.01
C ILE A 215 -7.41 -7.26 4.24
N ALA A 216 -8.70 -7.56 4.17
CA ALA A 216 -9.64 -7.43 5.29
C ALA A 216 -9.24 -8.31 6.49
N GLN A 217 -8.62 -9.48 6.25
CA GLN A 217 -8.08 -10.33 7.32
C GLN A 217 -6.74 -9.83 7.90
N GLY A 218 -6.25 -8.69 7.40
CA GLY A 218 -5.01 -8.05 7.85
C GLY A 218 -3.78 -8.44 7.02
N ALA A 219 -4.00 -8.92 5.80
CA ALA A 219 -2.96 -9.35 4.87
C ALA A 219 -1.93 -10.33 5.48
N PRO A 220 -2.36 -11.39 6.19
CA PRO A 220 -1.42 -12.29 6.86
C PRO A 220 -0.54 -13.02 5.86
N PHE A 221 0.74 -13.18 6.21
CA PHE A 221 1.69 -14.00 5.47
C PHE A 221 1.86 -15.34 6.18
N ASP A 222 1.37 -16.41 5.57
CA ASP A 222 1.68 -17.76 6.01
C ASP A 222 3.03 -18.23 5.46
N THR A 223 3.70 -19.08 6.22
CA THR A 223 4.88 -19.76 5.70
C THR A 223 4.41 -20.76 4.66
N GLY A 224 4.89 -20.61 3.42
CA GLY A 224 4.61 -21.55 2.34
C GLY A 224 5.06 -22.98 2.65
N PRO A 225 4.84 -23.91 1.72
CA PRO A 225 5.21 -25.31 1.91
C PRO A 225 6.69 -25.44 2.27
N GLN A 226 6.96 -26.17 3.35
CA GLN A 226 8.33 -26.39 3.81
C GLN A 226 9.08 -27.27 2.79
N PRO A 227 10.39 -27.01 2.54
CA PRO A 227 11.17 -27.85 1.66
C PRO A 227 11.15 -29.31 2.13
N SER A 228 11.10 -30.26 1.19
CA SER A 228 11.18 -31.69 1.51
C SER A 228 12.50 -32.03 2.24
N PRO A 229 12.59 -33.14 2.99
CA PRO A 229 13.83 -33.54 3.64
C PRO A 229 15.05 -33.55 2.70
N ARG A 230 14.87 -34.09 1.49
CA ARG A 230 15.89 -34.09 0.43
C ARG A 230 16.27 -32.67 0.01
N ALA A 231 15.29 -31.79 -0.18
CA ALA A 231 15.57 -30.40 -0.53
C ALA A 231 16.34 -29.67 0.59
N ARG A 232 16.02 -29.94 1.87
CA ARG A 232 16.75 -29.36 3.01
C ARG A 232 18.21 -29.80 3.07
N GLU A 233 18.51 -31.07 2.80
CA GLU A 233 19.90 -31.55 2.69
C GLU A 233 20.66 -30.85 1.57
N GLN A 234 20.01 -30.66 0.41
CA GLN A 234 20.60 -29.93 -0.71
C GLN A 234 20.84 -28.45 -0.36
N ILE A 235 19.86 -27.78 0.25
CA ILE A 235 20.00 -26.40 0.71
C ILE A 235 21.20 -26.26 1.65
N ALA A 236 21.28 -27.10 2.69
CA ALA A 236 22.40 -27.08 3.63
C ALA A 236 23.75 -27.30 2.94
N THR A 237 23.79 -28.18 1.93
CA THR A 237 25.02 -28.40 1.14
C THR A 237 25.41 -27.13 0.38
N TRP A 238 24.47 -26.48 -0.31
CA TRP A 238 24.74 -25.24 -1.04
C TRP A 238 25.13 -24.08 -0.13
N GLU A 239 24.51 -23.96 1.05
CA GLU A 239 24.81 -22.89 2.01
C GLU A 239 26.23 -22.99 2.60
N THR A 240 26.90 -24.15 2.52
CA THR A 240 28.32 -24.27 2.90
C THR A 240 29.31 -23.75 1.85
N LEU A 241 28.84 -23.45 0.63
CA LEU A 241 29.65 -22.96 -0.49
C LEU A 241 29.56 -21.43 -0.68
N LEU A 242 28.79 -20.74 0.17
CA LEU A 242 28.54 -19.28 0.14
C LEU A 242 29.31 -18.57 1.26
#